data_AF-A0A098E9T2-F1
#
_entry.id   AF-A0A098E9T2-F1
#
_cell.length_a   1.000
_cell.length_b   1.000
_cell.length_c   1.000
_cell.angle_alpha   90.00
_cell.angle_beta   90.00
_cell.angle_gamma   90.00
#
_symmetry.space_group_name_H-M   'P 1'
#
loop_
_entity.id
_entity.type
_entity.pdbx_description
1 polymer ?
#
loop_
_entity_poly.entity_id
_entity_poly.type
_entity_poly.pdbx_seq_one_letter_code
_entity_poly.pdbx_strand_id
1 'polypeptide(L)'
;MSIFFLFNLQNLIDNLQEILVSYFYLARNLIMENKTGKVKNKKEWYRNEKWDEDEKKRFFQKLKRCRIKSRYICDKAIFLYNTKRGKQVKDAIDLWNLAFKEKWVEGNSGIYLYMARCYSFLNEKAKALEYFEKSLTAQREDAHVIGTIWSNYAEYIITNGLKDMYGKAIDMLEEMKERRGFVFPMDVFVYYGLRAVIFNEIGKQEEAVKEAALALAAAGLKHSGFTYHPQTGVRKEGEGKWLLEKLNKISNYSEVLNLC
;
A
#
# COMPACT_ATOMS: atom_id res chain seq x y z
N MET A 1 -16.46 -33.92 -16.15
CA MET A 1 -16.03 -32.53 -16.42
C MET A 1 -16.82 -31.45 -15.68
N SER A 2 -17.94 -31.73 -15.00
CA SER A 2 -18.77 -30.69 -14.37
C SER A 2 -18.34 -30.28 -12.94
N ILE A 3 -17.76 -31.20 -12.16
CA ILE A 3 -17.45 -30.96 -10.73
C ILE A 3 -16.21 -30.09 -10.52
N PHE A 4 -15.20 -30.22 -11.38
CA PHE A 4 -13.95 -29.45 -11.28
C PHE A 4 -14.15 -27.96 -11.61
N PHE A 5 -15.12 -27.63 -12.47
CA PHE A 5 -15.42 -26.25 -12.85
C PHE A 5 -16.20 -25.51 -11.76
N LEU A 6 -17.11 -26.21 -11.08
CA LEU A 6 -17.89 -25.66 -9.96
C LEU A 6 -17.02 -25.40 -8.72
N PHE A 7 -16.05 -26.27 -8.44
CA PHE A 7 -15.12 -26.09 -7.32
C PHE A 7 -14.20 -24.86 -7.51
N ASN A 8 -13.76 -24.62 -8.75
CA ASN A 8 -12.94 -23.44 -9.08
C ASN A 8 -13.75 -22.13 -9.02
N LEU A 9 -15.02 -22.16 -9.39
CA LEU A 9 -15.89 -20.98 -9.36
C LEU A 9 -16.26 -20.58 -7.92
N GLN A 10 -16.53 -21.56 -7.05
CA GLN A 10 -16.84 -21.29 -5.65
C GLN A 10 -15.63 -20.72 -4.90
N ASN A 11 -14.43 -21.29 -5.11
CA ASN A 11 -13.18 -20.72 -4.57
C ASN A 11 -12.91 -19.31 -5.10
N LEU A 12 -13.28 -19.00 -6.36
CA LEU A 12 -13.15 -17.65 -6.90
C LEU A 12 -14.14 -16.67 -6.24
N ILE A 13 -15.38 -17.11 -5.99
CA ILE A 13 -16.42 -16.29 -5.34
C ILE A 13 -16.08 -16.03 -3.86
N ASP A 14 -15.62 -17.05 -3.14
CA ASP A 14 -15.24 -16.93 -1.73
C ASP A 14 -13.97 -16.06 -1.60
N ASN A 15 -12.99 -16.23 -2.51
CA ASN A 15 -11.85 -15.33 -2.62
C ASN A 15 -12.26 -13.88 -2.93
N LEU A 16 -13.24 -13.65 -3.80
CA LEU A 16 -13.73 -12.31 -4.10
C LEU A 16 -14.42 -11.66 -2.88
N GLN A 17 -15.17 -12.42 -2.07
CA GLN A 17 -15.83 -11.87 -0.88
C GLN A 17 -14.83 -11.48 0.23
N GLU A 18 -13.78 -12.25 0.45
CA GLU A 18 -12.77 -11.92 1.47
C GLU A 18 -11.73 -10.90 0.99
N ILE A 19 -11.35 -10.94 -0.30
CA ILE A 19 -10.62 -9.83 -0.94
C ILE A 19 -11.45 -8.57 -0.76
N LEU A 20 -12.77 -8.60 -0.99
CA LEU A 20 -13.63 -7.44 -0.73
C LEU A 20 -13.57 -7.00 0.73
N VAL A 21 -13.49 -7.87 1.74
CA VAL A 21 -13.38 -7.45 3.16
C VAL A 21 -12.03 -6.80 3.47
N SER A 22 -10.92 -7.38 3.02
CA SER A 22 -9.56 -6.80 3.21
C SER A 22 -9.38 -5.52 2.41
N TYR A 23 -9.88 -5.49 1.17
CA TYR A 23 -9.97 -4.29 0.35
C TYR A 23 -10.97 -3.30 0.94
N PHE A 24 -12.04 -3.71 1.63
CA PHE A 24 -12.93 -2.79 2.34
C PHE A 24 -12.22 -2.20 3.56
N TYR A 25 -11.36 -2.91 4.27
CA TYR A 25 -10.59 -2.34 5.37
C TYR A 25 -9.48 -1.39 4.89
N LEU A 26 -8.76 -1.74 3.82
CA LEU A 26 -7.72 -0.89 3.23
C LEU A 26 -8.29 0.27 2.40
N ALA A 27 -9.27 0.00 1.53
CA ALA A 27 -9.96 1.01 0.73
C ALA A 27 -10.85 1.89 1.58
N ARG A 28 -11.46 1.45 2.68
CA ARG A 28 -12.11 2.38 3.63
C ARG A 28 -11.10 3.36 4.22
N ASN A 29 -9.87 2.94 4.51
CA ASN A 29 -8.85 3.84 5.03
C ASN A 29 -8.30 4.77 3.94
N LEU A 30 -8.06 4.28 2.71
CA LEU A 30 -7.66 5.10 1.54
C LEU A 30 -8.79 6.04 1.04
N ILE A 31 -10.05 5.64 1.12
CA ILE A 31 -11.22 6.48 0.80
C ILE A 31 -11.41 7.57 1.87
N MET A 32 -11.00 7.32 3.11
CA MET A 32 -11.00 8.32 4.19
C MET A 32 -9.86 9.33 4.05
N GLU A 33 -8.77 9.02 3.34
CA GLU A 33 -7.74 10.00 2.95
C GLU A 33 -8.24 11.00 1.89
N ASN A 34 -9.29 10.65 1.12
CA ASN A 34 -9.75 11.41 -0.04
C ASN A 34 -11.15 12.07 0.09
N LYS A 35 -11.83 11.97 1.25
CA LYS A 35 -13.14 12.61 1.45
C LYS A 35 -13.15 13.59 2.62
N THR A 36 -12.85 14.84 2.32
CA THR A 36 -13.34 16.01 3.03
C THR A 36 -14.86 16.07 2.94
N GLY A 37 -15.55 15.38 3.86
CA GLY A 37 -17.01 15.42 3.95
C GLY A 37 -17.45 14.87 5.29
N LYS A 38 -17.74 15.78 6.22
CA LYS A 38 -18.13 15.54 7.62
C LYS A 38 -19.18 14.42 7.77
N VAL A 39 -18.72 13.18 7.94
CA VAL A 39 -19.51 12.17 8.64
C VAL A 39 -19.55 12.62 10.10
N LYS A 40 -20.74 13.00 10.59
CA LYS A 40 -21.02 13.27 12.01
C LYS A 40 -20.89 11.95 12.78
N ASN A 41 -19.67 11.43 12.89
CA ASN A 41 -19.37 10.26 13.70
C ASN A 41 -19.51 10.67 15.16
N LYS A 42 -20.29 9.92 15.92
CA LYS A 42 -20.21 9.91 17.39
C LYS A 42 -18.72 9.78 17.71
N LYS A 43 -18.08 10.81 18.30
CA LYS A 43 -16.61 10.91 18.43
C LYS A 43 -16.07 9.63 19.09
N GLU A 44 -15.64 8.67 18.28
CA GLU A 44 -15.10 7.42 18.77
C GLU A 44 -13.84 7.74 19.56
N TRP A 45 -13.74 7.20 20.76
CA TRP A 45 -12.74 7.62 21.74
C TRP A 45 -11.29 7.32 21.33
N TYR A 46 -11.09 6.52 20.27
CA TYR A 46 -9.78 6.13 19.74
C TYR A 46 -9.50 6.67 18.33
N ARG A 47 -10.51 7.20 17.60
CA ARG A 47 -10.33 7.78 16.26
C ARG A 47 -10.11 9.28 16.33
N ASN A 48 -8.99 9.66 16.92
CA ASN A 48 -8.59 11.05 17.06
C ASN A 48 -7.07 11.18 17.07
N GLU A 49 -6.59 12.38 16.75
CA GLU A 49 -5.17 12.72 16.68
C GLU A 49 -4.58 13.17 18.02
N LYS A 50 -5.39 13.33 19.06
CA LYS A 50 -4.95 13.78 20.38
C LYS A 50 -4.19 12.65 21.08
N TRP A 51 -3.03 12.94 21.66
CA TRP A 51 -2.19 11.94 22.33
C TRP A 51 -1.27 12.53 23.39
N ASP A 52 -1.84 13.35 24.26
CA ASP A 52 -1.21 13.77 25.50
C ASP A 52 -1.40 12.71 26.60
N GLU A 53 -0.80 12.94 27.77
CA GLU A 53 -0.84 11.98 28.89
C GLU A 53 -2.26 11.67 29.37
N ASP A 54 -3.15 12.69 29.37
CA ASP A 54 -4.55 12.51 29.74
C ASP A 54 -5.29 11.61 28.74
N GLU A 55 -5.11 11.84 27.44
CA GLU A 55 -5.74 11.01 26.41
C GLU A 55 -5.13 9.60 26.38
N LYS A 56 -3.82 9.45 26.62
CA LYS A 56 -3.17 8.13 26.79
C LYS A 56 -3.80 7.37 27.95
N LYS A 57 -3.90 7.99 29.13
CA LYS A 57 -4.51 7.38 30.33
C LYS A 57 -5.96 6.98 30.06
N ARG A 58 -6.75 7.87 29.47
CA ARG A 58 -8.15 7.62 29.10
C ARG A 58 -8.29 6.49 28.09
N PHE A 59 -7.42 6.45 27.07
CA PHE A 59 -7.39 5.41 26.07
C PHE A 59 -7.13 4.04 26.70
N PHE A 60 -6.07 3.90 27.49
CA PHE A 60 -5.73 2.63 28.12
C PHE A 60 -6.75 2.17 29.17
N GLN A 61 -7.38 3.09 29.91
CA GLN A 61 -8.48 2.77 30.81
C GLN A 61 -9.67 2.14 30.07
N LYS A 62 -10.03 2.68 28.90
CA LYS A 62 -11.09 2.12 28.06
C LYS A 62 -10.67 0.80 27.42
N LEU A 63 -9.44 0.73 26.90
CA LEU A 63 -8.88 -0.46 26.26
C LEU A 63 -8.92 -1.69 27.19
N LYS A 64 -8.65 -1.51 28.49
CA LYS A 64 -8.75 -2.60 29.48
C LYS A 64 -10.12 -3.29 29.48
N ARG A 65 -11.20 -2.53 29.24
CA ARG A 65 -12.58 -3.03 29.21
C ARG A 65 -12.98 -3.60 27.85
N CYS A 66 -12.15 -3.45 26.82
CA CYS A 66 -12.45 -3.92 25.47
C CYS A 66 -12.13 -5.42 25.31
N ARG A 67 -13.04 -6.14 24.65
CA ARG A 67 -12.86 -7.55 24.27
C ARG A 67 -11.81 -7.70 23.16
N ILE A 68 -11.87 -6.86 22.13
CA ILE A 68 -10.96 -6.90 20.97
C ILE A 68 -10.00 -5.71 21.04
N LYS A 69 -8.86 -5.87 21.73
CA LYS A 69 -7.91 -4.78 21.99
C LYS A 69 -7.09 -4.39 20.76
N SER A 70 -6.70 -5.37 19.95
CA SER A 70 -5.90 -5.21 18.72
C SER A 70 -6.49 -4.16 17.78
N ARG A 71 -7.79 -4.25 17.49
CA ARG A 71 -8.49 -3.31 16.62
C ARG A 71 -8.35 -1.85 17.07
N TYR A 72 -8.61 -1.58 18.34
CA TYR A 72 -8.57 -0.21 18.87
C TYR A 72 -7.16 0.37 18.88
N ILE A 73 -6.16 -0.46 19.14
CA ILE A 73 -4.75 -0.05 19.06
C ILE A 73 -4.34 0.22 17.62
N CYS A 74 -4.66 -0.67 16.69
CA CYS A 74 -4.30 -0.49 15.29
C CYS A 74 -4.96 0.77 14.72
N ASP A 75 -6.27 0.95 14.96
CA ASP A 75 -6.97 2.16 14.54
C ASP A 75 -6.30 3.40 15.17
N LYS A 76 -6.01 3.39 16.48
CA LYS A 76 -5.38 4.55 17.12
C LYS A 76 -4.00 4.85 16.55
N ALA A 77 -3.16 3.85 16.35
CA ALA A 77 -1.82 4.00 15.79
C ALA A 77 -1.86 4.57 14.37
N ILE A 78 -2.80 4.15 13.53
CA ILE A 78 -3.03 4.73 12.20
C ILE A 78 -3.36 6.23 12.31
N PHE A 79 -4.27 6.62 13.22
CA PHE A 79 -4.59 8.03 13.43
C PHE A 79 -3.38 8.84 13.89
N LEU A 80 -2.53 8.29 14.75
CA LEU A 80 -1.30 8.96 15.19
C LEU A 80 -0.30 9.09 14.04
N TYR A 81 -0.11 8.05 13.22
CA TYR A 81 0.75 8.11 12.04
C TYR A 81 0.29 9.19 11.04
N ASN A 82 -1.02 9.33 10.84
CA ASN A 82 -1.60 10.28 9.88
C ASN A 82 -1.39 11.75 10.27
N THR A 83 -1.06 12.03 11.53
CA THR A 83 -0.69 13.40 11.96
C THR A 83 0.61 13.89 11.35
N LYS A 84 1.47 12.97 10.88
CA LYS A 84 2.82 13.25 10.37
C LYS A 84 3.66 14.10 11.35
N ARG A 85 3.48 13.89 12.67
CA ARG A 85 4.30 14.51 13.72
C ARG A 85 5.25 13.48 14.30
N GLY A 86 6.56 13.76 14.30
CA GLY A 86 7.60 12.80 14.69
C GLY A 86 7.35 12.10 16.03
N LYS A 87 6.92 12.83 17.07
CA LYS A 87 6.56 12.24 18.37
C LYS A 87 5.40 11.24 18.25
N GLN A 88 4.33 11.60 17.55
CA GLN A 88 3.14 10.74 17.42
C GLN A 88 3.37 9.55 16.51
N VAL A 89 4.24 9.69 15.50
CA VAL A 89 4.68 8.56 14.68
C VAL A 89 5.46 7.55 15.54
N LYS A 90 6.31 8.00 16.47
CA LYS A 90 6.95 7.12 17.45
C LYS A 90 5.94 6.47 18.39
N ASP A 91 4.99 7.23 18.91
CA ASP A 91 3.91 6.69 19.75
C ASP A 91 3.06 5.63 18.98
N ALA A 92 2.88 5.77 17.66
CA ALA A 92 2.20 4.77 16.83
C ALA A 92 3.00 3.45 16.77
N ILE A 93 4.32 3.54 16.58
CA ILE A 93 5.23 2.39 16.62
C ILE A 93 5.13 1.69 17.98
N ASP A 94 5.16 2.44 19.08
CA ASP A 94 5.04 1.89 20.44
C ASP A 94 3.71 1.16 20.67
N LEU A 95 2.62 1.69 20.12
CA LEU A 95 1.31 1.04 20.17
C LEU A 95 1.30 -0.31 19.43
N TRP A 96 1.87 -0.41 18.23
CA TRP A 96 1.97 -1.70 17.53
C TRP A 96 2.94 -2.67 18.22
N ASN A 97 4.06 -2.19 18.73
CA ASN A 97 4.98 -3.00 19.53
C ASN A 97 4.30 -3.58 20.77
N LEU A 98 3.47 -2.78 21.45
CA LEU A 98 2.65 -3.25 22.56
C LEU A 98 1.67 -4.33 22.09
N ALA A 99 1.01 -4.15 20.95
CA ALA A 99 0.09 -5.15 20.41
C ALA A 99 0.78 -6.50 20.12
N PHE A 100 1.99 -6.48 19.57
CA PHE A 100 2.79 -7.70 19.37
C PHE A 100 3.23 -8.32 20.70
N LYS A 101 3.74 -7.52 21.63
CA LYS A 101 4.19 -7.98 22.96
C LYS A 101 3.07 -8.68 23.72
N GLU A 102 1.87 -8.12 23.68
CA GLU A 102 0.68 -8.64 24.35
C GLU A 102 -0.03 -9.74 23.54
N LYS A 103 0.53 -10.14 22.37
CA LYS A 103 -0.03 -11.13 21.45
C LYS A 103 -1.48 -10.86 21.05
N TRP A 104 -1.83 -9.58 20.91
CA TRP A 104 -3.14 -9.18 20.39
C TRP A 104 -3.20 -9.27 18.87
N VAL A 105 -2.03 -9.24 18.23
CA VAL A 105 -1.82 -9.36 16.78
C VAL A 105 -0.64 -10.29 16.55
N GLU A 106 -0.74 -11.14 15.53
CA GLU A 106 0.33 -12.02 15.08
C GLU A 106 0.46 -11.91 13.56
N GLY A 107 1.70 -11.90 13.05
CA GLY A 107 1.99 -12.07 11.61
C GLY A 107 1.28 -11.09 10.65
N ASN A 108 0.83 -9.92 11.10
CA ASN A 108 -0.01 -9.06 10.27
C ASN A 108 0.84 -8.21 9.30
N SER A 109 0.84 -8.58 8.02
CA SER A 109 1.56 -7.86 6.95
C SER A 109 1.19 -6.37 6.90
N GLY A 110 -0.07 -6.01 7.14
CA GLY A 110 -0.54 -4.63 7.19
C GLY A 110 0.10 -3.81 8.33
N ILE A 111 0.23 -4.38 9.52
CA ILE A 111 0.89 -3.71 10.65
C ILE A 111 2.37 -3.46 10.33
N TYR A 112 3.08 -4.46 9.80
CA TYR A 112 4.47 -4.30 9.39
C TYR A 112 4.63 -3.22 8.30
N LEU A 113 3.70 -3.14 7.33
CA LEU A 113 3.70 -2.07 6.33
C LEU A 113 3.57 -0.69 6.97
N TYR A 114 2.66 -0.52 7.93
CA TYR A 114 2.52 0.76 8.64
C TYR A 114 3.75 1.11 9.47
N MET A 115 4.38 0.13 10.12
CA MET A 115 5.63 0.35 10.84
C MET A 115 6.76 0.75 9.87
N ALA A 116 6.89 0.11 8.71
CA ALA A 116 7.85 0.48 7.67
C ALA A 116 7.64 1.94 7.22
N ARG A 117 6.39 2.34 7.01
CA ARG A 117 6.00 3.72 6.69
C ARG A 117 6.34 4.71 7.81
N CYS A 118 6.22 4.31 9.07
CA CYS A 118 6.62 5.15 10.21
C CYS A 118 8.13 5.34 10.26
N TYR A 119 8.91 4.27 10.12
CA TYR A 119 10.38 4.36 10.07
C TYR A 119 10.87 5.14 8.85
N SER A 120 10.23 4.97 7.70
CA SER A 120 10.47 5.78 6.50
C SER A 120 10.24 7.27 6.78
N PHE A 121 9.11 7.63 7.39
CA PHE A 121 8.82 9.00 7.80
C PHE A 121 9.85 9.58 8.79
N LEU A 122 10.36 8.75 9.70
CA LEU A 122 11.40 9.12 10.66
C LEU A 122 12.82 9.09 10.06
N ASN A 123 12.96 8.81 8.77
CA ASN A 123 14.23 8.65 8.05
C ASN A 123 15.15 7.54 8.63
N GLU A 124 14.57 6.54 9.29
CA GLU A 124 15.28 5.37 9.82
C GLU A 124 15.35 4.26 8.75
N LYS A 125 16.20 4.47 7.74
CA LYS A 125 16.17 3.69 6.49
C LYS A 125 16.30 2.18 6.67
N ALA A 126 17.23 1.73 7.51
CA ALA A 126 17.48 0.32 7.75
C ALA A 126 16.25 -0.39 8.35
N LYS A 127 15.60 0.25 9.33
CA LYS A 127 14.37 -0.29 9.94
C LYS A 127 13.20 -0.24 8.97
N ALA A 128 13.07 0.81 8.16
CA ALA A 128 12.02 0.85 7.15
C ALA A 128 12.10 -0.36 6.21
N LEU A 129 13.30 -0.69 5.70
CA LEU A 129 13.52 -1.87 4.88
C LEU A 129 13.24 -3.17 5.64
N GLU A 130 13.74 -3.31 6.86
CA GLU A 130 13.48 -4.49 7.71
C GLU A 130 11.97 -4.77 7.84
N TYR A 131 11.18 -3.73 8.10
CA TYR A 131 9.73 -3.86 8.27
C TYR A 131 8.99 -4.05 6.95
N PHE A 132 9.49 -3.52 5.84
CA PHE A 132 8.97 -3.88 4.52
C PHE A 132 9.19 -5.37 4.23
N GLU A 133 10.39 -5.90 4.49
CA GLU A 133 10.68 -7.33 4.29
C GLU A 133 9.81 -8.21 5.19
N LYS A 134 9.63 -7.84 6.47
CA LYS A 134 8.69 -8.53 7.37
C LYS A 134 7.26 -8.51 6.83
N SER A 135 6.82 -7.38 6.28
CA SER A 135 5.50 -7.23 5.68
C SER A 135 5.34 -8.14 4.45
N LEU A 136 6.34 -8.20 3.59
CA LEU A 136 6.38 -9.06 2.41
C LEU A 136 6.38 -10.54 2.79
N THR A 137 7.22 -10.95 3.74
CA THR A 137 7.25 -12.35 4.23
C THR A 137 5.89 -12.75 4.81
N ALA A 138 5.31 -11.93 5.67
CA ALA A 138 3.97 -12.18 6.21
C ALA A 138 2.90 -12.26 5.12
N GLN A 139 3.02 -11.44 4.06
CA GLN A 139 2.11 -11.51 2.91
C GLN A 139 2.30 -12.80 2.10
N ARG A 140 3.53 -13.31 1.98
CA ARG A 140 3.80 -14.56 1.27
C ARG A 140 3.28 -15.78 2.01
N GLU A 141 3.26 -15.73 3.34
CA GLU A 141 2.74 -16.77 4.22
C GLU A 141 1.21 -16.85 4.20
N ASP A 142 0.51 -15.73 3.98
CA ASP A 142 -0.95 -15.67 3.87
C ASP A 142 -1.39 -15.31 2.45
N ALA A 143 -1.70 -16.34 1.65
CA ALA A 143 -2.14 -16.20 0.26
C ALA A 143 -3.40 -15.33 0.09
N HIS A 144 -4.21 -15.13 1.13
CA HIS A 144 -5.44 -14.35 1.07
C HIS A 144 -5.18 -12.85 1.27
N VAL A 145 -4.03 -12.47 1.84
CA VAL A 145 -3.72 -11.07 2.09
C VAL A 145 -3.03 -10.48 0.87
N ILE A 146 -3.83 -9.79 0.07
CA ILE A 146 -3.34 -9.08 -1.11
C ILE A 146 -3.33 -7.59 -0.82
N GLY A 147 -2.14 -7.06 -0.54
CA GLY A 147 -1.92 -5.64 -0.26
C GLY A 147 -1.08 -4.93 -1.32
N THR A 148 -0.85 -3.65 -1.07
CA THR A 148 0.04 -2.78 -1.89
C THR A 148 1.48 -2.82 -1.40
N ILE A 149 1.89 -3.86 -0.66
CA ILE A 149 3.20 -3.89 0.02
C ILE A 149 4.32 -3.86 -1.01
N TRP A 150 4.20 -4.64 -2.08
CA TRP A 150 5.13 -4.68 -3.22
C TRP A 150 5.40 -3.30 -3.81
N SER A 151 4.36 -2.51 -4.08
CA SER A 151 4.51 -1.18 -4.67
C SER A 151 5.10 -0.19 -3.69
N ASN A 152 4.71 -0.26 -2.42
CA ASN A 152 5.26 0.61 -1.37
C ASN A 152 6.75 0.35 -1.14
N TYR A 153 7.16 -0.92 -1.19
CA TYR A 153 8.57 -1.31 -1.06
C TYR A 153 9.41 -0.81 -2.24
N ALA A 154 8.96 -1.06 -3.48
CA ALA A 154 9.66 -0.61 -4.69
C ALA A 154 9.70 0.94 -4.78
N GLU A 155 8.59 1.61 -4.48
CA GLU A 155 8.54 3.09 -4.40
C GLU A 155 9.53 3.62 -3.35
N TYR A 156 9.60 3.00 -2.17
CA TYR A 156 10.53 3.40 -1.13
C TYR A 156 11.99 3.28 -1.59
N ILE A 157 12.35 2.18 -2.24
CA ILE A 157 13.68 1.95 -2.81
C ILE A 157 14.04 3.03 -3.85
N ILE A 158 13.13 3.32 -4.79
CA ILE A 158 13.32 4.32 -5.85
C ILE A 158 13.49 5.72 -5.24
N THR A 159 12.55 6.13 -4.39
CA THR A 159 12.51 7.49 -3.82
C THR A 159 13.68 7.78 -2.88
N ASN A 160 14.27 6.75 -2.28
CA ASN A 160 15.47 6.88 -1.44
C ASN A 160 16.79 6.64 -2.18
N GLY A 161 16.75 6.39 -3.50
CA GLY A 161 17.94 6.21 -4.33
C GLY A 161 18.75 4.96 -3.97
N LEU A 162 18.11 3.90 -3.49
CA LEU A 162 18.76 2.65 -3.08
C LEU A 162 19.07 1.77 -4.30
N LYS A 163 20.02 2.21 -5.13
CA LYS A 163 20.29 1.59 -6.45
C LYS A 163 20.73 0.13 -6.37
N ASP A 164 21.45 -0.23 -5.30
CA ASP A 164 21.85 -1.61 -4.98
C ASP A 164 20.65 -2.55 -4.74
N MET A 165 19.49 -1.98 -4.39
CA MET A 165 18.26 -2.71 -4.14
C MET A 165 17.33 -2.80 -5.36
N TYR A 166 17.69 -2.20 -6.50
CA TYR A 166 16.82 -2.18 -7.68
C TYR A 166 16.53 -3.57 -8.25
N GLY A 167 17.50 -4.48 -8.21
CA GLY A 167 17.28 -5.88 -8.61
C GLY A 167 16.17 -6.53 -7.78
N LYS A 168 16.25 -6.44 -6.45
CA LYS A 168 15.22 -6.96 -5.53
C LYS A 168 13.86 -6.31 -5.73
N ALA A 169 13.82 -5.00 -6.02
CA ALA A 169 12.57 -4.32 -6.33
C ALA A 169 11.92 -4.85 -7.61
N ILE A 170 12.71 -5.12 -8.66
CA ILE A 170 12.22 -5.75 -9.89
C ILE A 170 11.72 -7.17 -9.60
N ASP A 171 12.50 -7.99 -8.89
CA ASP A 171 12.13 -9.37 -8.57
C ASP A 171 10.79 -9.42 -7.80
N MET A 172 10.60 -8.50 -6.84
CA MET A 172 9.34 -8.35 -6.11
C MET A 172 8.16 -7.97 -7.01
N LEU A 173 8.39 -7.04 -7.95
CA LEU A 173 7.37 -6.60 -8.90
C LEU A 173 6.94 -7.75 -9.81
N GLU A 174 7.90 -8.54 -10.31
CA GLU A 174 7.60 -9.73 -11.12
C GLU A 174 6.90 -10.82 -10.31
N GLU A 175 7.37 -11.13 -9.10
CA GLU A 175 6.71 -12.10 -8.20
C GLU A 175 5.23 -11.74 -7.99
N MET A 176 4.94 -10.45 -7.76
CA MET A 176 3.57 -10.00 -7.57
C MET A 176 2.72 -10.16 -8.84
N LYS A 177 3.29 -9.82 -10.00
CA LYS A 177 2.64 -10.01 -11.30
C LYS A 177 2.33 -11.47 -11.56
N GLU A 178 3.24 -12.39 -11.26
CA GLU A 178 3.05 -13.83 -11.44
C GLU A 178 1.99 -14.40 -10.50
N ARG A 179 1.99 -13.99 -9.22
CA ARG A 179 1.06 -14.52 -8.22
C ARG A 179 -0.40 -14.15 -8.47
N ARG A 180 -0.67 -12.95 -9.00
CA ARG A 180 -2.04 -12.41 -9.10
C ARG A 180 -2.41 -11.87 -10.48
N GLY A 181 -1.43 -11.44 -11.26
CA GLY A 181 -1.66 -10.50 -12.35
C GLY A 181 -2.18 -9.15 -11.86
N PHE A 182 -2.63 -8.32 -12.81
CA PHE A 182 -3.20 -7.01 -12.53
C PHE A 182 -4.65 -6.96 -12.98
N VAL A 183 -5.55 -6.75 -12.02
CA VAL A 183 -7.00 -6.65 -12.27
C VAL A 183 -7.39 -5.20 -12.53
N PHE A 184 -6.70 -4.25 -11.90
CA PHE A 184 -7.06 -2.84 -11.95
C PHE A 184 -6.07 -2.01 -12.78
N PRO A 185 -6.55 -1.01 -13.55
CA PRO A 185 -5.68 -0.06 -14.25
C PRO A 185 -4.62 0.60 -13.35
N MET A 186 -4.96 0.88 -12.10
CA MET A 186 -4.02 1.46 -11.13
C MET A 186 -2.87 0.52 -10.81
N ASP A 187 -3.11 -0.79 -10.71
CA ASP A 187 -2.05 -1.77 -10.46
C ASP A 187 -1.10 -1.83 -11.66
N VAL A 188 -1.65 -1.81 -12.87
CA VAL A 188 -0.90 -1.75 -14.14
C VAL A 188 -0.04 -0.49 -14.22
N PHE A 189 -0.64 0.67 -13.93
CA PHE A 189 0.07 1.96 -13.89
C PHE A 189 1.24 1.95 -12.90
N VAL A 190 1.00 1.48 -11.68
CA VAL A 190 2.04 1.47 -10.63
C VAL A 190 3.14 0.48 -10.97
N TYR A 191 2.82 -0.75 -11.38
CA TYR A 191 3.82 -1.76 -11.73
C TYR A 191 4.73 -1.29 -12.86
N TYR A 192 4.14 -0.89 -14.00
CA TYR A 192 4.93 -0.47 -15.15
C TYR A 192 5.65 0.84 -14.89
N GLY A 193 5.02 1.77 -14.15
CA GLY A 193 5.64 3.04 -13.83
C GLY A 193 6.90 2.86 -12.96
N LEU A 194 6.83 2.04 -11.92
CA LEU A 194 7.98 1.78 -11.05
C LEU A 194 9.12 1.10 -11.82
N ARG A 195 8.81 0.13 -12.69
CA ARG A 195 9.82 -0.52 -13.56
C ARG A 195 10.46 0.45 -14.54
N ALA A 196 9.66 1.33 -15.17
CA ALA A 196 10.16 2.36 -16.07
C ALA A 196 11.20 3.27 -15.39
N VAL A 197 10.91 3.71 -14.16
CA VAL A 197 11.83 4.55 -13.39
C VAL A 197 13.12 3.80 -13.06
N ILE A 198 13.03 2.54 -12.62
CA ILE A 198 14.22 1.72 -12.32
C ILE A 198 15.07 1.53 -13.59
N PHE A 199 14.45 1.13 -14.71
CA PHE A 199 15.17 0.91 -15.97
C PHE A 199 15.86 2.17 -16.49
N ASN A 200 15.20 3.33 -16.38
CA ASN A 200 15.80 4.61 -16.73
C ASN A 200 17.06 4.89 -15.86
N GLU A 201 16.97 4.67 -14.56
CA GLU A 201 18.08 4.94 -13.62
C GLU A 201 19.28 3.98 -13.77
N ILE A 202 19.08 2.79 -14.36
CA ILE A 202 20.15 1.82 -14.67
C ILE A 202 20.60 1.87 -16.15
N GLY A 203 20.15 2.86 -16.92
CA GLY A 203 20.59 3.07 -18.31
C GLY A 203 19.90 2.19 -19.36
N LYS A 204 18.85 1.44 -18.99
CA LYS A 204 18.03 0.63 -19.90
C LYS A 204 16.92 1.48 -20.54
N GLN A 205 17.33 2.41 -21.41
CA GLN A 205 16.46 3.47 -21.91
C GLN A 205 15.31 2.95 -22.78
N GLU A 206 15.57 1.99 -23.67
CA GLU A 206 14.52 1.43 -24.52
C GLU A 206 13.43 0.74 -23.70
N GLU A 207 13.82 -0.06 -22.71
CA GLU A 207 12.89 -0.72 -21.80
C GLU A 207 12.14 0.33 -20.96
N ALA A 208 12.84 1.34 -20.44
CA ALA A 208 12.21 2.40 -19.66
C ALA A 208 11.09 3.12 -20.45
N VAL A 209 11.33 3.46 -21.72
CA VAL A 209 10.34 4.08 -22.59
C VAL A 209 9.15 3.15 -22.83
N LYS A 210 9.39 1.87 -23.12
CA LYS A 210 8.34 0.86 -23.33
C LYS A 210 7.45 0.72 -22.09
N GLU A 211 8.05 0.56 -20.91
CA GLU A 211 7.32 0.46 -19.65
C GLU A 211 6.56 1.77 -19.32
N ALA A 212 7.17 2.93 -19.59
CA ALA A 212 6.52 4.22 -19.36
C ALA A 212 5.28 4.41 -20.24
N ALA A 213 5.33 4.00 -21.50
CA ALA A 213 4.18 4.05 -22.40
C ALA A 213 3.02 3.18 -21.88
N LEU A 214 3.30 1.95 -21.41
CA LEU A 214 2.29 1.07 -20.83
C LEU A 214 1.67 1.67 -19.56
N ALA A 215 2.50 2.26 -18.69
CA ALA A 215 2.04 2.93 -17.49
C ALA A 215 1.13 4.13 -17.81
N LEU A 216 1.54 5.00 -18.74
CA LEU A 216 0.76 6.18 -19.14
C LEU A 216 -0.57 5.79 -19.80
N ALA A 217 -0.57 4.75 -20.64
CA ALA A 217 -1.80 4.22 -21.22
C ALA A 217 -2.78 3.75 -20.13
N ALA A 218 -2.30 3.01 -19.12
CA ALA A 218 -3.11 2.56 -18.00
C ALA A 218 -3.61 3.73 -17.13
N ALA A 219 -2.78 4.76 -16.90
CA ALA A 219 -3.15 5.97 -16.17
C ALA A 219 -4.25 6.78 -16.85
N GLY A 220 -4.36 6.71 -18.18
CA GLY A 220 -5.37 7.39 -18.98
C GLY A 220 -6.73 6.69 -19.03
N LEU A 221 -6.82 5.43 -18.55
CA LEU A 221 -8.09 4.71 -18.50
C LEU A 221 -9.05 5.37 -17.52
N LYS A 222 -10.30 5.59 -17.95
CA LYS A 222 -11.37 6.15 -17.11
C LYS A 222 -12.28 5.07 -16.50
N HIS A 223 -12.05 3.81 -16.88
CA HIS A 223 -12.87 2.68 -16.50
C HIS A 223 -12.00 1.44 -16.27
N SER A 224 -12.34 0.66 -15.25
CA SER A 224 -11.69 -0.59 -14.85
C SER A 224 -12.12 -1.86 -15.59
N GLY A 225 -13.10 -1.78 -16.50
CA GLY A 225 -13.75 -2.93 -17.12
C GLY A 225 -14.91 -3.57 -16.31
N PHE A 226 -15.12 -3.20 -15.03
CA PHE A 226 -16.23 -3.75 -14.23
C PHE A 226 -17.56 -3.01 -14.45
N THR A 227 -18.61 -3.73 -14.85
CA THR A 227 -19.94 -3.15 -15.15
C THR A 227 -20.54 -2.33 -14.00
N TYR A 228 -20.54 -2.88 -12.78
CA TYR A 228 -21.21 -2.23 -11.63
C TYR A 228 -20.32 -1.23 -10.89
N HIS A 229 -19.00 -1.33 -11.09
CA HIS A 229 -18.01 -0.52 -10.40
C HIS A 229 -16.96 0.02 -11.36
N PRO A 230 -17.40 0.83 -12.35
CA PRO A 230 -16.56 1.20 -13.48
C PRO A 230 -15.33 2.01 -13.06
N GLN A 231 -15.38 2.71 -11.94
CA GLN A 231 -14.30 3.56 -11.47
C GLN A 231 -13.39 2.89 -10.43
N THR A 232 -13.67 1.65 -10.01
CA THR A 232 -12.86 0.97 -8.99
C THR A 232 -11.48 0.60 -9.54
N GLY A 233 -10.42 1.01 -8.84
CA GLY A 233 -9.05 0.73 -9.26
C GLY A 233 -8.62 1.52 -10.50
N VAL A 234 -9.37 2.57 -10.87
CA VAL A 234 -8.92 3.59 -11.80
C VAL A 234 -8.18 4.67 -11.00
N ARG A 235 -7.08 5.18 -11.58
CA ARG A 235 -6.30 6.26 -10.99
C ARG A 235 -7.16 7.52 -10.85
N LYS A 236 -7.14 8.16 -9.68
CA LYS A 236 -7.78 9.47 -9.47
C LYS A 236 -6.81 10.61 -9.72
N GLU A 237 -7.37 11.81 -9.90
CA GLU A 237 -6.57 13.04 -9.96
C GLU A 237 -5.73 13.19 -8.68
N GLY A 238 -4.47 13.61 -8.83
CA GLY A 238 -3.50 13.72 -7.73
C GLY A 238 -2.79 12.43 -7.33
N GLU A 239 -3.39 11.25 -7.52
CA GLU A 239 -2.74 9.97 -7.18
C GLU A 239 -1.52 9.71 -8.06
N GLY A 240 -0.41 9.26 -7.47
CA GLY A 240 0.82 8.95 -8.21
C GLY A 240 1.41 10.11 -9.00
N LYS A 241 1.19 11.37 -8.57
CA LYS A 241 1.66 12.57 -9.28
C LYS A 241 3.17 12.53 -9.56
N TRP A 242 3.98 12.18 -8.56
CA TRP A 242 5.43 12.08 -8.70
C TRP A 242 5.84 11.05 -9.77
N LEU A 243 5.10 9.94 -9.84
CA LEU A 243 5.36 8.88 -10.80
C LEU A 243 5.02 9.35 -12.21
N LEU A 244 3.86 10.00 -12.42
CA LEU A 244 3.50 10.60 -13.70
C LEU A 244 4.55 11.60 -14.20
N GLU A 245 5.05 12.47 -13.32
CA GLU A 245 6.10 13.43 -13.67
C GLU A 245 7.37 12.75 -14.15
N LYS A 246 7.76 11.62 -13.54
CA LYS A 246 8.90 10.82 -13.98
C LYS A 246 8.63 10.14 -15.32
N LEU A 247 7.44 9.56 -15.51
CA LEU A 247 7.09 8.86 -16.76
C LEU A 247 7.04 9.80 -17.95
N ASN A 248 6.44 10.99 -17.81
CA ASN A 248 6.42 11.98 -18.89
C ASN A 248 7.84 12.39 -19.32
N LYS A 249 8.77 12.51 -18.38
CA LYS A 249 10.18 12.78 -18.70
C LYS A 249 10.80 11.63 -19.49
N ILE A 250 10.58 10.38 -19.05
CA ILE A 250 11.08 9.18 -19.73
C ILE A 250 10.52 9.08 -21.15
N SER A 251 9.21 9.29 -21.33
CA SER A 251 8.56 9.20 -22.65
C SER A 251 9.06 10.27 -23.64
N ASN A 252 9.30 11.50 -23.18
CA ASN A 252 9.80 12.58 -24.04
C ASN A 252 11.22 12.30 -24.59
N TYR A 253 12.02 11.45 -23.94
CA TYR A 253 13.33 11.06 -24.49
C TYR A 253 13.22 10.29 -25.82
N SER A 254 12.12 9.56 -26.04
CA SER A 254 11.92 8.82 -27.30
C SER A 254 11.67 9.73 -28.50
N GLU A 255 11.03 10.89 -28.28
CA GLU A 255 10.80 11.87 -29.34
C GLU A 255 12.12 12.50 -29.78
N VAL A 256 13.06 12.70 -28.84
CA VAL A 256 14.40 13.22 -29.13
C VAL A 256 15.26 12.18 -29.85
N LEU A 257 15.20 10.91 -29.45
CA LEU A 257 15.99 9.85 -30.08
C LEU A 257 15.53 9.53 -31.51
N ASN A 258 14.25 9.70 -31.83
CA ASN A 258 13.72 9.51 -33.19
C ASN A 258 14.03 10.69 -34.14
N LEU A 259 14.59 11.79 -33.63
CA LEU A 259 14.96 12.99 -34.40
C LEU A 259 16.48 13.09 -34.68
N CYS A 260 17.30 12.21 -34.11
CA CYS A 260 18.75 12.13 -34.31
C CYS A 260 19.11 10.94 -35.19
#